data_AF-A0A2R4ZP89-F1
#
_entry.id   AF-A0A2R4ZP89-F1
#
_cell.length_a   1.000
_cell.length_b   1.000
_cell.length_c   1.000
_cell.angle_alpha   90.00
_cell.angle_beta   90.00
_cell.angle_gamma   90.00
#
_symmetry.space_group_name_H-M   'P 1'
#
loop_
_entity.id
_entity.type
_entity.pdbx_description
1 polymer ?
#
loop_
_entity_poly.entity_id
_entity_poly.type
_entity_poly.pdbx_seq_one_letter_code
_entity_poly.pdbx_strand_id
1 'polypeptide(L)' 'MARAKPLAKKLRLINREKSNSPIPVWVIAKTMRKIRYRPRLRHWRRSKLKDV' A
#
# COMPACT_ATOMS: atom_id res chain seq x y z
N MET A 1 14.46 -17.62 -6.40
CA MET A 1 15.16 -16.31 -6.25
C MET A 1 14.30 -15.29 -5.50
N ALA A 2 14.11 -15.47 -4.18
CA ALA A 2 13.26 -14.56 -3.39
C ALA A 2 13.99 -13.88 -2.22
N ARG A 3 15.11 -14.45 -1.73
CA ARG A 3 15.82 -13.95 -0.55
C ARG A 3 16.76 -12.78 -0.84
N ALA A 4 17.59 -12.90 -1.88
CA ALA A 4 18.59 -11.90 -2.24
C ALA A 4 18.02 -11.00 -3.34
N LYS A 5 17.52 -9.83 -2.93
CA LYS A 5 17.00 -8.78 -3.83
C LYS A 5 17.97 -7.59 -3.81
N PRO A 6 18.24 -6.95 -4.96
CA PRO A 6 19.02 -5.72 -4.98
C PRO A 6 18.29 -4.62 -4.19
N LEU A 7 19.06 -3.66 -3.67
CA LEU A 7 18.53 -2.59 -2.82
C LEU A 7 17.39 -1.83 -3.49
N ALA A 8 17.54 -1.47 -4.77
CA ALA A 8 16.51 -0.75 -5.53
C ALA A 8 15.16 -1.49 -5.54
N LYS A 9 15.19 -2.81 -5.68
CA LYS A 9 13.98 -3.65 -5.65
C LYS A 9 13.37 -3.69 -4.25
N LYS A 10 14.19 -3.76 -3.19
CA LYS A 10 13.70 -3.71 -1.80
C LYS A 10 12.97 -2.40 -1.50
N LEU A 11 13.54 -1.26 -1.90
CA LEU A 11 12.92 0.06 -1.68
C LEU A 11 11.58 0.18 -2.40
N ARG A 12 11.48 -0.29 -3.65
CA ARG A 12 10.21 -0.31 -4.40
C ARG A 12 9.17 -1.20 -3.71
N LEU A 13 9.54 -2.38 -3.22
CA LEU A 13 8.63 -3.26 -2.49
C LEU A 13 8.11 -2.61 -1.21
N ILE A 14 9.00 -2.01 -0.41
CA ILE A 14 8.65 -1.31 0.84
C ILE A 14 7.70 -0.14 0.55
N ASN A 15 7.95 0.64 -0.51
CA ASN A 15 7.06 1.73 -0.89
C ASN A 15 5.64 1.21 -1.24
N ARG A 16 5.57 0.09 -1.99
CA ARG A 16 4.29 -0.52 -2.35
C ARG A 16 3.54 -1.09 -1.14
N GLU A 17 4.26 -1.61 -0.15
CA GLU A 17 3.70 -2.04 1.12
C GLU A 17 3.12 -0.87 1.91
N LYS A 18 3.91 0.20 2.12
CA LYS A 18 3.47 1.41 2.83
C LYS A 18 2.28 2.11 2.15
N SER A 19 2.21 2.07 0.81
CA SER A 19 1.07 2.65 0.09
C SER A 19 -0.25 1.89 0.28
N ASN A 20 -0.19 0.64 0.77
CA ASN A 20 -1.33 -0.26 0.91
C ASN A 20 -1.98 -0.21 2.30
N SER A 21 -1.93 0.93 2.97
CA SER A 21 -2.55 1.12 4.29
C SER A 21 -3.89 1.87 4.20
N PRO A 22 -4.86 1.54 5.07
CA PRO A 22 -6.13 2.27 5.15
C PRO A 22 -5.93 3.71 5.65
N ILE A 23 -6.97 4.53 5.50
CA ILE A 23 -6.96 5.91 6.00
C ILE A 23 -6.98 5.89 7.53
N PRO A 24 -6.10 6.67 8.21
CA PRO A 24 -6.11 6.76 9.66
C PRO A 24 -7.43 7.32 10.20
N VAL A 25 -7.88 6.80 11.34
CA VAL A 25 -9.16 7.17 11.97
C VAL A 25 -9.26 8.67 12.23
N TRP A 26 -8.18 9.30 12.68
CA TRP A 26 -8.16 10.74 12.95
C TRP A 26 -8.44 11.60 11.71
N VAL A 27 -8.06 11.13 10.51
CA VAL A 27 -8.35 11.83 9.24
C VAL A 27 -9.85 11.75 8.92
N ILE A 28 -10.45 10.59 9.16
CA ILE A 28 -11.89 10.38 8.96
C ILE A 28 -12.69 11.29 9.90
N ALA A 29 -12.26 11.39 11.17
CA ALA A 29 -12.85 12.28 12.15
C ALA A 29 -12.69 13.75 11.75
N LYS A 30 -11.47 14.18 11.36
CA LYS A 30 -11.18 15.54 10.91
C LYS A 30 -11.99 15.96 9.68
N THR A 31 -12.29 15.01 8.79
CA THR A 31 -13.04 15.28 7.55
C THR A 31 -14.54 15.05 7.68
N MET A 32 -15.07 14.86 8.91
CA MET A 32 -16.49 14.56 9.15
C MET A 32 -17.00 13.42 8.28
N ARG A 33 -16.21 12.35 8.14
CA ARG A 33 -16.51 11.17 7.33
C ARG A 33 -16.71 11.45 5.83
N LYS A 34 -16.21 12.57 5.30
CA LYS A 34 -16.18 12.79 3.83
C LYS A 34 -15.21 11.83 3.15
N ILE A 35 -14.04 11.61 3.74
CA ILE A 35 -13.03 10.67 3.22
C ILE A 35 -13.05 9.41 4.09
N ARG A 36 -13.65 8.32 3.58
CA ARG A 36 -13.89 7.07 4.34
C ARG A 36 -12.96 5.92 3.98
N TYR A 37 -12.61 5.77 2.70
CA TYR A 37 -11.78 4.66 2.23
C TYR A 37 -10.89 5.07 1.06
N ARG A 38 -9.82 4.30 0.85
CA ARG A 38 -8.91 4.44 -0.30
C ARG A 38 -9.27 3.39 -1.37
N PRO A 39 -9.64 3.78 -2.60
CA PRO A 39 -9.99 2.81 -3.65
C PRO A 39 -8.78 2.04 -4.22
N ARG A 40 -7.55 2.52 -3.97
CA ARG A 40 -6.30 1.91 -4.48
C ARG A 40 -5.68 0.86 -3.54
N LEU A 41 -6.43 0.37 -2.56
CA LEU A 41 -5.99 -0.74 -1.72
C LEU A 41 -5.91 -2.03 -2.55
N ARG A 42 -4.95 -2.89 -2.21
CA ARG A 42 -4.61 -4.08 -2.97
C ARG A 42 -4.54 -5.31 -2.08
N HIS A 43 -5.10 -6.41 -2.57
CA HIS A 43 -4.95 -7.73 -1.96
C HIS A 43 -4.01 -8.63 -2.78
N TRP A 44 -3.01 -9.24 -2.12
CA TRP A 44 -1.94 -10.01 -2.78
C TRP A 44 -2.42 -11.27 -3.54
N ARG A 45 -3.58 -11.82 -3.17
CA ARG A 45 -4.22 -12.93 -3.91
C ARG A 45 -4.98 -12.45 -5.15
N ARG A 46 -5.57 -11.24 -5.11
CA ARG A 46 -6.47 -10.76 -6.18
C ARG A 46 -5.74 -9.91 -7.22
N SER A 47 -4.68 -9.21 -6.83
CA SER A 47 -3.90 -8.36 -7.74
C SER A 47 -2.41 -8.50 -7.45
N LYS A 48 -1.64 -8.89 -8.47
CA LYS A 48 -0.19 -9.07 -8.38
C LYS A 48 0.55 -7.77 -8.65
N LEU A 49 1.74 -7.64 -8.06
CA LEU A 49 2.71 -6.61 -8.43
C LEU A 49 3.33 -7.05 -9.76
N LYS A 50 2.95 -6.40 -10.86
CA LYS A 50 3.51 -6.70 -12.19
C LYS A 50 4.95 -6.19 -12.29
N ASP A 51 5.19 -4.96 -11.85
CA ASP A 51 6.46 -4.25 -12.13
C ASP A 51 7.18 -3.76 -10.86
N VAL A 52 7.85 -4.70 -10.16
CA VAL A 52 8.81 -4.38 -9.08
C VAL A 52 10.09 -5.19 -9.20
#